data_AF-A0A7X6NI26-F1
#
_entry.id   AF-A0A7X6NI26-F1
#
_cell.length_a   1.000
_cell.length_b   1.000
_cell.length_c   1.000
_cell.angle_alpha   90.00
_cell.angle_beta   90.00
_cell.angle_gamma   90.00
#
_symmetry.space_group_name_H-M   'P 1'
#
loop_
_entity.id
_entity.type
_entity.pdbx_description
1 polymer ?
#
loop_
_entity_poly.entity_id
_entity_poly.type
_entity_poly.pdbx_seq_one_letter_code
_entity_poly.pdbx_strand_id
1 'polypeptide(L)'
;MMGFTFRGKHSNEFTGLVVKTINNPLLPPKRIQKVNVMGRDGEYLFEDGYINKNLEFRCSLAKGTISERRQVARDIASWLSSTGELALDNENDKTYKVIKTVCDVSLVVEQA
;
A
#
# COMPACT_ATOMS: atom_id res chain seq x y z
N MET A 1 -4.31 16.71 -7.43
CA MET A 1 -5.01 15.44 -7.14
C MET A 1 -3.99 14.56 -6.44
N MET A 2 -4.31 13.97 -5.29
CA MET A 2 -3.36 13.13 -4.55
C MET A 2 -3.48 11.69 -5.05
N GLY A 3 -2.36 11.10 -5.43
CA GLY A 3 -2.25 9.72 -5.85
C GLY A 3 -0.82 9.22 -5.76
N PHE A 4 -0.54 8.21 -6.57
CA PHE A 4 0.79 7.66 -6.74
C PHE A 4 1.01 7.19 -8.18
N THR A 5 2.29 7.12 -8.54
CA THR A 5 2.78 6.48 -9.77
C THR A 5 3.34 5.12 -9.42
N PHE A 6 2.86 4.06 -10.07
CA PHE A 6 3.39 2.72 -9.90
C PHE A 6 3.73 2.11 -11.25
N ARG A 7 4.97 1.62 -11.38
CA ARG A 7 5.50 1.06 -12.64
C ARG A 7 5.34 2.00 -13.84
N GLY A 8 5.59 3.30 -13.61
CA GLY A 8 5.49 4.35 -14.63
C GLY A 8 4.07 4.77 -15.02
N LYS A 9 3.03 4.12 -14.48
CA LYS A 9 1.62 4.49 -14.70
C LYS A 9 1.13 5.30 -13.51
N HIS A 10 0.42 6.41 -13.73
CA HIS A 10 -0.13 7.23 -12.65
C HIS A 10 -1.56 6.80 -12.32
N SER A 11 -1.92 6.78 -11.03
CA SER A 11 -3.27 6.46 -10.53
C SER A 11 -4.41 7.27 -11.19
N ASN A 12 -4.20 8.57 -11.43
CA ASN A 12 -5.14 9.44 -12.18
C ASN A 12 -5.49 8.97 -13.60
N GLU A 13 -4.73 8.06 -14.21
CA GLU A 13 -5.10 7.49 -15.51
C GLU A 13 -6.37 6.62 -15.42
N PHE A 14 -6.71 6.13 -14.22
CA PHE A 14 -7.97 5.44 -13.97
C PHE A 14 -9.06 6.47 -13.62
N THR A 15 -9.94 6.72 -14.58
CA THR A 15 -10.98 7.75 -14.46
C THR A 15 -11.88 7.49 -13.24
N GLY A 16 -11.98 8.48 -12.35
CA GLY A 16 -12.81 8.40 -11.16
C GLY A 16 -12.20 7.64 -9.99
N LEU A 17 -10.94 7.19 -10.09
CA LEU A 17 -10.18 6.65 -8.97
C LEU A 17 -9.81 7.77 -8.00
N VAL A 18 -10.23 7.61 -6.75
CA VAL A 18 -9.87 8.46 -5.63
C VAL A 18 -8.99 7.65 -4.70
N VAL A 19 -7.80 8.18 -4.38
CA VAL A 19 -6.83 7.53 -3.50
C VAL A 19 -6.74 8.30 -2.19
N LYS A 20 -6.82 7.57 -1.07
CA LYS A 20 -6.61 8.10 0.27
C LYS A 20 -5.51 7.30 0.95
N THR A 21 -4.46 7.99 1.42
CA THR A 21 -3.42 7.36 2.24
C THR A 21 -3.97 7.00 3.61
N ILE A 22 -3.83 5.74 4.00
CA ILE A 22 -4.22 5.22 5.32
C ILE A 22 -3.00 5.08 6.22
N ASN A 23 -1.90 4.56 5.67
CA ASN A 23 -0.66 4.37 6.41
C ASN A 23 0.56 4.69 5.55
N ASN A 24 1.43 5.55 6.07
CA ASN A 24 2.74 5.88 5.46
C ASN A 24 3.74 6.24 6.57
N PRO A 25 4.30 5.26 7.30
CA PRO A 25 5.18 5.57 8.43
C PRO A 25 6.50 6.16 7.93
N LEU A 26 6.98 7.26 8.51
CA LEU A 26 8.19 7.93 8.02
C LEU A 26 9.44 7.03 8.06
N LEU A 27 9.52 6.13 9.04
CA LEU A 27 10.61 5.17 9.20
C LEU A 27 10.08 3.73 9.12
N PRO A 28 10.87 2.79 8.55
CA PRO A 28 10.53 1.38 8.64
C PRO A 28 10.58 0.89 10.10
N PRO A 29 9.78 -0.14 10.45
CA PRO A 29 9.85 -0.72 11.78
C PRO A 29 11.19 -1.42 11.99
N LYS A 30 11.69 -1.43 13.24
CA LYS A 30 12.88 -2.21 13.59
C LYS A 30 12.56 -3.70 13.60
N ARG A 31 13.51 -4.52 13.19
CA ARG A 31 13.44 -5.97 13.40
C ARG A 31 13.86 -6.25 14.84
N ILE A 32 12.95 -6.85 15.60
CA ILE A 32 13.15 -7.11 17.02
C ILE A 32 12.91 -8.60 17.28
N GLN A 33 13.91 -9.28 17.83
CA GLN A 33 13.77 -10.61 18.40
C GLN A 33 13.68 -10.51 19.92
N LYS A 34 12.65 -11.14 20.49
CA LYS A 34 12.42 -11.17 21.93
C LYS A 34 12.72 -12.56 22.47
N VAL A 35 13.47 -12.62 23.56
CA VAL A 35 13.76 -13.86 24.27
C VAL A 35 13.29 -13.71 25.71
N ASN A 36 12.31 -14.51 26.09
CA ASN A 36 11.83 -14.62 27.46
C ASN A 36 12.53 -15.81 28.13
N VAL A 37 13.00 -15.62 29.37
CA VAL A 37 13.66 -16.65 30.16
C VAL A 37 12.72 -17.08 31.27
N MET A 38 12.33 -18.36 31.27
CA MET A 38 11.44 -18.91 32.29
C MET A 38 11.94 -18.59 33.72
N GLY A 39 11.03 -18.11 34.56
CA GLY A 39 11.33 -17.75 35.95
C GLY A 39 12.02 -16.40 36.13
N ARG A 40 12.15 -15.57 35.08
CA ARG A 40 12.61 -14.19 35.19
C ARG A 40 11.57 -13.22 34.65
N ASP A 41 11.44 -12.10 35.34
CA ASP A 41 10.63 -10.99 34.86
C ASP A 41 11.39 -10.22 33.77
N GLY A 42 10.68 -9.88 32.70
CA GLY A 42 11.24 -9.12 31.56
C GLY A 42 11.65 -9.98 30.37
N GLU A 43 12.20 -9.32 29.35
CA GLU A 43 12.59 -9.93 28.07
C GLU A 43 13.94 -9.36 27.61
N TYR A 44 14.78 -10.20 27.01
CA TYR A 44 15.94 -9.73 26.24
C TYR A 44 15.49 -9.33 24.85
N LEU A 45 15.94 -8.16 24.41
CA LEU A 45 15.54 -7.58 23.13
C LEU A 45 16.77 -7.43 22.24
N PHE A 46 16.78 -8.14 21.12
CA PHE A 46 17.83 -8.09 20.12
C PHE A 46 17.31 -7.35 18.89
N GLU A 47 17.91 -6.21 18.58
CA GLU A 47 17.59 -5.44 17.37
C GLU A 47 18.51 -5.83 16.21
N ASP A 48 17.93 -6.10 15.03
CA ASP A 48 18.68 -6.45 13.82
C ASP A 48 18.17 -5.68 12.59
N GLY A 49 18.53 -4.40 12.53
CA GLY A 49 18.16 -3.51 11.42
C GLY A 49 16.65 -3.28 11.32
N TYR A 50 16.15 -3.20 10.09
CA TYR A 50 14.77 -2.82 9.79
C TYR A 50 14.02 -3.92 9.02
N ILE A 51 12.70 -3.94 9.19
CA ILE A 51 11.80 -4.71 8.33
C ILE A 51 11.20 -3.80 7.25
N ASN A 52 10.51 -4.40 6.28
CA ASN A 52 9.88 -3.64 5.22
C ASN A 52 8.80 -2.70 5.78
N LYS A 53 8.74 -1.51 5.20
CA LYS A 53 7.68 -0.54 5.46
C LYS A 53 6.43 -0.94 4.68
N ASN A 54 5.29 -0.96 5.36
CA ASN A 54 3.99 -1.15 4.72
C ASN A 54 3.36 0.22 4.43
N LEU A 55 3.02 0.44 3.16
CA LEU A 55 2.26 1.58 2.68
C LEU A 55 0.83 1.11 2.42
N GLU A 56 -0.17 1.81 2.95
CA GLU A 56 -1.57 1.43 2.81
C GLU A 56 -2.37 2.59 2.22
N PHE A 57 -3.13 2.25 1.18
CA PHE A 57 -3.98 3.18 0.45
C PHE A 57 -5.39 2.60 0.35
N ARG A 58 -6.38 3.45 0.60
CA ARG A 58 -7.78 3.18 0.31
C ARG A 58 -8.14 3.81 -1.01
N CYS A 59 -8.63 2.99 -1.92
CA CYS A 59 -8.99 3.38 -3.29
C CYS A 59 -10.49 3.24 -3.49
N SER A 60 -11.12 4.25 -4.12
CA SER A 60 -12.57 4.23 -4.41
C SER A 60 -12.85 4.72 -5.83
N LEU A 61 -13.80 4.08 -6.52
CA LEU A 61 -14.22 4.47 -7.88
C LEU A 61 -15.53 5.26 -7.81
N ALA A 62 -15.46 6.58 -8.01
CA ALA A 62 -16.58 7.50 -7.86
C ALA A 62 -17.42 7.71 -9.13
N LYS A 63 -16.97 7.20 -10.29
CA LYS A 63 -17.59 7.45 -11.61
C LYS A 63 -17.84 6.15 -12.38
N GLY A 64 -18.74 6.22 -13.35
CA GLY A 64 -19.03 5.14 -14.31
C GLY A 64 -20.15 4.20 -13.89
N THR A 65 -20.63 3.42 -14.87
CA THR A 65 -21.63 2.36 -14.66
C THR A 65 -21.05 1.20 -13.84
N ILE A 66 -21.89 0.30 -13.34
CA ILE A 66 -21.43 -0.90 -12.62
C ILE A 66 -20.48 -1.75 -13.48
N SER A 67 -20.77 -1.88 -14.77
CA SER A 67 -19.94 -2.66 -15.71
C SER A 67 -18.57 -2.00 -15.90
N GLU A 68 -18.54 -0.70 -16.14
CA GLU A 68 -17.30 0.07 -16.28
C GLU A 68 -16.45 0.01 -15.02
N ARG A 69 -17.06 0.23 -13.84
CA ARG A 69 -16.34 0.16 -12.55
C ARG A 69 -15.73 -1.22 -12.32
N ARG A 70 -16.43 -2.29 -12.70
CA ARG A 70 -15.91 -3.66 -12.62
C ARG A 70 -14.72 -3.88 -13.55
N GLN A 71 -14.77 -3.36 -14.77
CA GLN A 71 -13.64 -3.47 -15.70
C GLN A 71 -12.43 -2.70 -15.18
N VAL A 72 -12.61 -1.44 -14.77
CA VAL A 72 -11.56 -0.61 -14.21
C VAL A 72 -10.95 -1.24 -12.95
N ALA A 73 -11.78 -1.82 -12.06
CA ALA A 73 -11.28 -2.52 -10.88
C ALA A 73 -10.37 -3.72 -11.24
N ARG A 74 -10.70 -4.48 -12.29
CA ARG A 74 -9.84 -5.57 -12.77
C ARG A 74 -8.53 -5.04 -13.35
N ASP A 75 -8.58 -3.96 -14.11
CA ASP A 75 -7.39 -3.34 -14.70
C ASP A 75 -6.46 -2.81 -13.60
N ILE A 76 -7.01 -2.20 -12.54
CA ILE A 76 -6.27 -1.77 -11.34
C ILE A 76 -5.68 -2.97 -10.60
N ALA A 77 -6.47 -4.03 -10.38
CA ALA A 77 -5.99 -5.25 -9.72
C ALA A 77 -4.82 -5.87 -10.49
N SER A 78 -4.93 -5.95 -11.81
CA SER A 78 -3.84 -6.42 -12.68
C SER A 78 -2.61 -5.52 -12.58
N TRP A 79 -2.79 -4.20 -12.59
CA TRP A 79 -1.69 -3.23 -12.50
C TRP A 79 -0.92 -3.35 -11.18
N LEU A 80 -1.63 -3.46 -10.06
CA LEU A 80 -1.06 -3.55 -8.71
C LEU A 80 -0.52 -4.96 -8.36
N SER A 81 -0.88 -5.99 -9.13
CA SER A 81 -0.47 -7.38 -8.83
C SER A 81 1.04 -7.67 -8.93
N SER A 82 1.82 -6.77 -9.53
CA SER A 82 3.26 -6.96 -9.71
C SER A 82 4.10 -6.15 -8.71
N THR A 83 5.42 -6.32 -8.78
CA THR A 83 6.42 -5.49 -8.09
C THR A 83 6.94 -4.38 -9.00
N GLY A 84 7.54 -3.33 -8.43
CA GLY A 84 8.12 -2.25 -9.23
C GLY A 84 8.40 -0.98 -8.44
N GLU A 85 8.67 0.10 -9.16
CA GLU A 85 8.88 1.41 -8.57
C GLU A 85 7.55 2.10 -8.25
N LEU A 86 7.50 2.74 -7.08
CA LEU A 86 6.38 3.51 -6.57
C LEU A 86 6.88 4.91 -6.19
N ALA A 87 6.24 5.94 -6.74
CA ALA A 87 6.45 7.33 -6.37
C ALA A 87 5.14 7.92 -5.87
N LEU A 88 5.19 8.70 -4.80
CA LEU A 88 4.01 9.31 -4.19
C LEU A 88 4.02 10.80 -4.51
N ASP A 89 2.86 11.36 -4.86
CA ASP A 89 2.75 12.78 -5.26
C ASP A 89 3.08 13.75 -4.12
N ASN A 90 3.01 13.27 -2.87
CA ASN A 90 3.36 14.04 -1.68
C ASN A 90 4.86 13.93 -1.31
N GLU A 91 5.62 13.09 -1.98
CA GLU A 91 7.03 12.82 -1.73
C GLU A 91 7.80 12.71 -3.07
N ASN A 92 7.79 13.80 -3.83
CA ASN A 92 8.33 13.83 -5.20
C ASN A 92 9.85 13.60 -5.29
N ASP A 93 10.57 13.70 -4.17
CA ASP A 93 12.01 13.46 -4.07
C ASP A 93 12.36 12.00 -3.78
N LYS A 94 11.36 11.13 -3.60
CA LYS A 94 11.55 9.74 -3.17
C LYS A 94 10.92 8.76 -4.14
N THR A 95 11.61 7.63 -4.30
CA THR A 95 11.11 6.48 -5.04
C THR A 95 11.25 5.24 -4.16
N TYR A 96 10.16 4.49 -4.06
CA TYR A 96 10.06 3.26 -3.28
C TYR A 96 10.14 2.06 -4.20
N LYS A 97 10.89 1.03 -3.78
CA LYS A 97 10.91 -0.27 -4.46
C LYS A 97 9.90 -1.21 -3.80
N VAL A 98 8.78 -1.45 -4.47
CA VAL A 98 7.74 -2.37 -4.02
C VAL A 98 8.21 -3.79 -4.29
N ILE A 99 8.41 -4.56 -3.23
CA ILE A 99 8.80 -5.98 -3.30
C ILE A 99 7.63 -6.95 -3.14
N LYS A 100 6.50 -6.46 -2.60
CA LYS A 100 5.28 -7.22 -2.44
C LYS A 100 4.10 -6.25 -2.42
N THR A 101 3.09 -6.55 -3.22
CA THR A 101 1.81 -5.87 -3.14
C THR A 101 0.79 -6.81 -2.51
N VAL A 102 0.03 -6.31 -1.55
CA VAL A 102 -1.14 -7.01 -1.00
C VAL A 102 -2.36 -6.25 -1.54
N CYS A 103 -2.97 -6.80 -2.58
CA CYS A 103 -4.15 -6.22 -3.19
C CYS A 103 -5.40 -6.85 -2.60
N ASP A 104 -6.20 -6.07 -1.87
CA ASP A 104 -7.56 -6.44 -1.50
C ASP A 104 -8.55 -5.67 -2.38
N VAL A 105 -8.43 -5.84 -3.70
CA VAL A 105 -9.36 -5.23 -4.65
C VAL A 105 -10.61 -6.10 -4.69
N SER A 106 -11.65 -5.67 -3.99
CA SER A 106 -12.95 -6.33 -4.01
C SER A 106 -13.96 -5.55 -4.85
N LEU A 107 -14.92 -6.26 -5.44
CA LEU A 107 -16.06 -5.66 -6.15
C LEU A 107 -17.21 -5.31 -5.20
N VAL A 108 -16.97 -5.37 -3.89
CA VAL A 108 -17.99 -5.12 -2.87
C VAL A 108 -18.35 -3.65 -2.91
N VAL A 109 -19.65 -3.38 -3.05
CA VAL A 109 -20.19 -2.03 -2.89
C VAL A 109 -20.35 -1.82 -1.39
N GLU A 110 -19.39 -1.14 -0.75
CA GLU A 110 -19.67 -0.56 0.57
C GLU A 110 -20.73 0.52 0.37
N GLN A 111 -21.94 0.24 0.84
CA GLN A 111 -22.98 1.27 0.98
C GLN A 111 -22.51 2.21 2.09
N ALA A 112 -22.31 3.48 1.74
CA ALA A 112 -22.03 4.55 2.68
C ALA A 112 -23.25 4.83 3.58
#